data_AF-A0A1A6HZV2-F1
#
_entry.id   AF-A0A1A6HZV2-F1
#
_cell.length_a   1.000
_cell.length_b   1.000
_cell.length_c   1.000
_cell.angle_alpha   90.00
_cell.angle_beta   90.00
_cell.angle_gamma   90.00
#
_symmetry.space_group_name_H-M   'P 1'
#
loop_
_entity.id
_entity.type
_entity.pdbx_description
1 polymer ?
#
loop_
_entity_poly.entity_id
_entity_poly.type
_entity_poly.pdbx_seq_one_letter_code
_entity_poly.pdbx_strand_id
1 'polypeptide(L)'
;MMQCLKLGALSRTTASTQMNVQSSRSHAIFTIHENATDNKMISESSQMNEFETLTAKFHFVDLAGSERLKRTGATGERAKEGISINCGLLALGNVISALGDKSKRATHVPYRDSKLTRLLQDSLGGN
;
A
#
# COMPACT_ATOMS: atom_id res chain seq x y z
N MET A 1 -9.28 -9.45 14.87
CA MET A 1 -9.14 -9.37 13.40
C MET A 1 -10.46 -9.00 12.70
N MET A 2 -11.52 -9.83 12.79
CA MET A 2 -12.78 -9.60 12.07
C MET A 2 -13.47 -8.26 12.39
N GLN A 3 -13.36 -7.78 13.62
CA GLN A 3 -13.95 -6.49 14.03
C GLN A 3 -13.23 -5.29 13.41
N CYS A 4 -11.90 -5.33 13.30
CA CYS A 4 -11.12 -4.30 12.61
C CYS A 4 -11.47 -4.23 11.12
N LEU A 5 -11.65 -5.39 10.48
CA LEU A 5 -12.11 -5.45 9.09
C LEU A 5 -13.50 -4.85 8.91
N LYS A 6 -14.45 -5.16 9.81
CA LYS A 6 -15.79 -4.56 9.80
C LYS A 6 -15.74 -3.04 9.96
N LEU A 7 -14.98 -2.54 10.94
CA LEU A 7 -14.81 -1.10 11.15
C LEU A 7 -14.15 -0.42 9.95
N GLY A 8 -13.10 -1.02 9.38
CA GLY A 8 -12.44 -0.51 8.18
C GLY A 8 -13.35 -0.47 6.96
N ALA A 9 -14.18 -1.50 6.78
CA ALA A 9 -15.17 -1.55 5.71
C ALA A 9 -16.25 -0.48 5.86
N LEU A 10 -16.71 -0.22 7.10
CA LEU A 10 -17.66 0.85 7.40
C LEU A 10 -17.09 2.26 7.17
N SER A 11 -15.81 2.46 7.49
CA SER A 11 -15.12 3.73 7.23
C SER A 11 -14.76 3.94 5.76
N ARG A 12 -14.98 2.94 4.90
CA ARG A 12 -14.59 3.01 3.48
C ARG A 12 -15.59 3.85 2.71
N THR A 13 -15.12 4.93 2.08
CA THR A 13 -15.94 5.70 1.15
C THR A 13 -16.27 4.83 -0.06
N THR A 14 -17.55 4.50 -0.21
CA THR A 14 -18.10 3.78 -1.35
C THR A 14 -19.08 4.70 -2.07
N ALA A 15 -19.02 4.74 -3.40
CA ALA A 15 -19.97 5.51 -4.17
C ALA A 15 -20.06 4.95 -5.60
N SER A 16 -21.26 4.91 -6.18
CA SER A 16 -21.52 4.32 -7.51
C SER A 16 -21.05 5.24 -8.66
N THR A 17 -20.38 4.68 -9.67
CA THR A 17 -20.21 5.32 -10.99
C THR A 17 -21.23 4.76 -11.98
N GLN A 18 -21.41 5.40 -13.14
CA GLN A 18 -22.16 4.80 -14.27
C GLN A 18 -21.57 3.48 -14.79
N MET A 19 -20.29 3.20 -14.52
CA MET A 19 -19.59 2.02 -15.01
C MET A 19 -19.50 0.90 -13.95
N ASN A 20 -19.71 1.22 -12.67
CA ASN A 20 -19.68 0.27 -11.58
C ASN A 20 -20.55 0.77 -10.41
N VAL A 21 -21.65 0.06 -10.15
CA VAL A 21 -22.57 0.33 -9.04
C VAL A 21 -21.85 0.24 -7.69
N GLN A 22 -20.77 -0.55 -7.61
CA GLN A 22 -19.97 -0.76 -6.41
C GLN A 22 -18.47 -0.55 -6.72
N SER A 23 -18.09 0.63 -7.21
CA SER A 23 -16.66 0.98 -7.28
C SER A 23 -16.11 1.29 -5.88
N SER A 24 -15.10 0.53 -5.45
CA SER A 24 -14.19 0.94 -4.36
C SER A 24 -13.47 2.22 -4.80
N ARG A 25 -13.81 3.37 -4.21
CA ARG A 25 -13.23 4.68 -4.57
C ARG A 25 -12.04 5.09 -3.72
N SER A 26 -11.52 4.14 -2.98
CA SER A 26 -10.37 4.31 -2.09
C SER A 26 -9.53 3.05 -2.14
N HIS A 27 -8.23 3.19 -1.89
CA HIS A 27 -7.33 2.08 -1.67
C HIS A 27 -7.43 1.65 -0.21
N ALA A 28 -7.60 0.37 0.05
CA ALA A 28 -7.64 -0.19 1.40
C ALA A 28 -6.40 -1.07 1.63
N ILE A 29 -5.74 -0.86 2.76
CA ILE A 29 -4.60 -1.66 3.20
C ILE A 29 -4.91 -2.16 4.60
N PHE A 30 -4.92 -3.48 4.77
CA PHE A 30 -5.00 -4.12 6.06
C PHE A 30 -3.68 -4.82 6.34
N THR A 31 -3.00 -4.43 7.41
CA THR A 31 -1.68 -4.97 7.78
C THR A 31 -1.79 -5.76 9.06
N ILE A 32 -1.28 -6.99 9.04
CA ILE A 32 -1.03 -7.79 10.23
C ILE A 32 0.46 -7.68 10.56
N HIS A 33 0.77 -7.31 11.80
CA HIS A 33 2.13 -7.30 12.33
C HIS A 33 2.31 -8.49 13.25
N GLU A 34 3.37 -9.26 13.04
CA GLU A 34 3.80 -10.36 13.90
C GLU A 34 5.22 -10.09 14.37
N ASN A 35 5.46 -10.17 15.68
CA ASN A 35 6.77 -9.96 16.27
C ASN A 35 7.30 -11.28 16.83
N ALA A 36 8.47 -11.71 16.38
CA ALA A 36 9.23 -12.80 16.97
C ALA A 36 10.40 -12.20 17.76
N THR A 37 10.45 -12.45 19.05
CA THR A 37 11.59 -12.11 19.91
C THR A 37 12.42 -13.36 20.11
N ASP A 38 13.65 -13.37 19.60
CA ASP A 38 14.55 -14.49 19.82
C ASP A 38 15.46 -14.19 21.02
N ASN A 39 15.33 -14.99 22.08
CA ASN A 39 16.18 -14.88 23.25
C ASN A 39 17.45 -15.69 22.99
N LYS A 40 18.36 -15.16 22.16
CA LYS A 40 19.71 -15.70 22.09
C LYS A 40 20.41 -15.41 23.42
N MET A 41 20.38 -16.37 24.33
CA MET A 41 21.37 -16.43 25.40
C MET A 41 22.72 -16.70 24.76
N ILE A 42 23.44 -15.64 24.40
CA ILE A 42 24.86 -15.74 24.05
C ILE A 42 25.57 -16.10 25.35
N SER A 43 25.94 -17.37 25.48
CA SER A 43 26.73 -17.87 26.60
C SER A 43 28.05 -17.10 26.70
N GLU A 44 28.23 -16.51 27.88
CA GLU A 44 29.51 -16.24 28.55
C GLU A 44 30.52 -15.36 27.78
N SER A 45 30.34 -14.03 27.84
CA SER A 45 31.45 -13.06 28.08
C SER A 45 31.11 -11.57 27.88
N SER A 46 29.85 -11.16 27.71
CA SER A 46 29.54 -9.73 27.54
C SER A 46 28.19 -9.36 28.16
N GLN A 47 28.20 -8.37 29.08
CA GLN A 47 27.05 -7.88 29.85
C GLN A 47 26.04 -7.06 29.03
N MET A 48 25.64 -7.50 27.85
CA MET A 48 24.54 -6.88 27.10
C MET A 48 23.62 -7.97 26.59
N ASN A 49 22.46 -8.12 27.23
CA ASN A 49 21.33 -8.87 26.68
C ASN A 49 20.86 -8.12 25.43
N GLU A 50 21.39 -8.50 24.27
CA GLU A 50 20.96 -7.98 22.98
C GLU A 50 19.70 -8.74 22.55
N PHE A 51 18.53 -8.12 22.73
CA PHE A 51 17.26 -8.69 22.30
C PHE A 51 17.06 -8.41 20.80
N GLU A 52 17.21 -9.42 19.95
CA GLU A 52 16.81 -9.32 18.55
C GLU A 52 15.28 -9.49 18.43
N THR A 53 14.60 -8.46 17.91
CA THR A 53 13.16 -8.54 17.56
C THR A 53 13.02 -8.54 16.05
N LEU A 54 12.47 -9.62 15.50
CA LEU A 54 12.10 -9.73 14.10
C LEU A 54 10.60 -9.40 13.94
N THR A 55 10.26 -8.40 13.13
CA THR A 55 8.86 -8.07 12.82
C THR A 55 8.51 -8.50 11.40
N ALA A 56 7.58 -9.43 11.26
CA ALA A 56 6.93 -9.76 9.99
C ALA A 56 5.71 -8.86 9.76
N LYS A 57 5.50 -8.42 8.52
CA LYS A 57 4.33 -7.65 8.09
C LYS A 57 3.61 -8.38 6.96
N PHE A 58 2.32 -8.64 7.14
CA PHE A 58 1.45 -9.19 6.09
C PHE A 58 0.48 -8.11 5.63
N HIS A 59 0.64 -7.66 4.39
CA HIS A 59 -0.22 -6.63 3.79
C HIS A 59 -1.29 -7.27 2.90
N PHE A 60 -2.55 -6.97 3.19
CA PHE A 60 -3.69 -7.27 2.34
C PHE A 60 -4.15 -5.96 1.69
N VAL A 61 -3.89 -5.82 0.39
CA VAL A 61 -4.11 -4.58 -0.35
C VAL A 61 -5.27 -4.76 -1.34
N ASP A 62 -6.32 -3.96 -1.18
CA ASP A 62 -7.44 -3.83 -2.11
C ASP A 62 -7.35 -2.45 -2.78
N LEU A 63 -6.93 -2.43 -4.03
CA LEU A 63 -6.75 -1.19 -4.79
C LEU A 63 -8.07 -0.75 -5.42
N ALA A 64 -8.25 0.57 -5.50
CA ALA A 64 -9.37 1.17 -6.21
C ALA A 64 -9.35 0.84 -7.71
N GLY A 65 -10.47 1.12 -8.37
CA GLY A 65 -10.60 0.97 -9.83
C GLY A 65 -9.52 1.72 -10.61
N SER A 66 -9.01 1.09 -11.66
CA SER A 66 -7.97 1.64 -12.57
C SER A 66 -8.55 2.30 -13.82
N GLU A 67 -9.86 2.45 -13.88
CA GLU A 67 -10.55 3.04 -15.01
C GLU A 67 -10.14 4.49 -15.26
N ARG A 68 -9.87 4.79 -16.53
CA ARG A 68 -9.52 6.15 -16.95
C ARG A 68 -10.77 7.02 -16.95
N LEU A 69 -10.64 8.23 -16.39
CA LEU A 69 -11.72 9.22 -16.29
C LEU A 69 -12.47 9.45 -17.63
N LYS A 70 -11.73 9.48 -18.76
CA LYS A 70 -12.33 9.66 -20.10
C LYS A 70 -13.40 8.61 -20.44
N ARG A 71 -13.34 7.42 -19.85
CA ARG A 71 -14.30 6.33 -20.09
C ARG A 71 -15.50 6.39 -19.12
N THR A 72 -15.37 7.07 -17.98
CA THR A 72 -16.40 7.04 -16.92
C THR A 72 -17.49 8.09 -17.08
N GLY A 73 -17.28 9.09 -17.93
CA GLY A 73 -18.23 10.20 -18.13
C GLY A 73 -18.42 11.09 -16.88
N ALA A 74 -17.57 10.94 -15.86
CA ALA A 74 -17.69 11.68 -14.61
C ALA A 74 -17.30 13.16 -14.78
N THR A 75 -18.07 14.07 -14.18
CA THR A 75 -17.87 15.52 -14.24
C THR A 75 -17.79 16.15 -12.83
N GLY A 76 -17.33 17.39 -12.74
CA GLY A 76 -17.26 18.14 -11.48
C GLY A 76 -16.43 17.45 -10.40
N GLU A 77 -16.97 17.38 -9.17
CA GLU A 77 -16.32 16.73 -8.02
C GLU A 77 -16.03 15.24 -8.28
N ARG A 78 -16.90 14.56 -9.03
CA ARG A 78 -16.72 13.14 -9.40
C ARG A 78 -15.48 12.93 -10.26
N ALA A 79 -15.16 13.91 -11.11
CA ALA A 79 -13.96 13.88 -11.93
C ALA A 79 -12.69 14.11 -11.09
N LYS A 80 -12.73 15.09 -10.17
CA LYS A 80 -11.61 15.38 -9.25
C LYS A 80 -11.28 14.17 -8.39
N GLU A 81 -12.31 13.50 -7.87
CA GLU A 81 -12.18 12.26 -7.10
C GLU A 81 -11.49 11.16 -7.93
N GLY A 82 -11.97 10.90 -9.16
CA GLY A 82 -11.38 9.90 -10.05
C GLY A 82 -9.93 10.20 -10.45
N ILE A 83 -9.56 11.48 -10.56
CA ILE A 83 -8.17 11.90 -10.77
C ILE A 83 -7.32 11.57 -9.55
N SER A 84 -7.80 11.88 -8.35
CA SER A 84 -7.09 11.59 -7.09
C SER A 84 -6.83 10.09 -6.91
N ILE A 85 -7.83 9.25 -7.19
CA ILE A 85 -7.72 7.79 -7.14
C ILE A 85 -6.63 7.30 -8.11
N ASN A 86 -6.70 7.75 -9.36
CA ASN A 86 -5.77 7.36 -10.41
C ASN A 86 -4.35 7.88 -10.18
N CYS A 87 -4.18 8.99 -9.46
CA CYS A 87 -2.86 9.49 -9.08
C CYS A 87 -2.08 8.45 -8.25
N GLY A 88 -2.73 7.80 -7.28
CA GLY A 88 -2.11 6.74 -6.48
C GLY A 88 -1.70 5.52 -7.33
N LEU A 89 -2.56 5.10 -8.26
CA LEU A 89 -2.29 3.98 -9.16
C LEU A 89 -1.19 4.30 -10.18
N LEU A 90 -1.16 5.54 -10.69
CA LEU A 90 -0.11 6.00 -11.60
C LEU A 90 1.26 6.00 -10.90
N ALA A 91 1.33 6.56 -9.68
CA ALA A 91 2.55 6.53 -8.88
C ALA A 91 3.02 5.08 -8.64
N LEU A 92 2.10 4.17 -8.32
CA LEU A 92 2.40 2.75 -8.16
C LEU A 92 2.96 2.13 -9.46
N GLY A 93 2.35 2.42 -10.61
CA GLY A 93 2.85 1.98 -11.91
C GLY A 93 4.25 2.50 -12.22
N ASN A 94 4.55 3.76 -11.88
CA ASN A 94 5.88 4.34 -12.05
C ASN A 94 6.92 3.66 -11.15
N VAL A 95 6.58 3.39 -9.89
CA VAL A 95 7.45 2.64 -8.96
C VAL A 95 7.76 1.25 -9.49
N ILE A 96 6.74 0.49 -9.90
CA ILE A 96 6.92 -0.86 -10.46
C ILE A 96 7.79 -0.82 -11.72
N SER A 97 7.55 0.15 -12.61
CA SER A 97 8.32 0.31 -13.84
C SER A 97 9.80 0.62 -13.55
N ALA A 98 10.06 1.49 -12.57
CA ALA A 98 11.42 1.84 -12.15
C ALA A 98 12.18 0.66 -11.51
N LEU A 99 11.46 -0.23 -10.80
CA LEU A 99 12.04 -1.44 -10.21
C LEU A 99 12.23 -2.57 -11.23
N GLY A 100 11.39 -2.64 -12.27
CA GLY A 100 11.43 -3.70 -13.28
C GLY A 100 12.49 -3.52 -14.36
N ASP A 101 12.92 -2.29 -14.65
CA ASP A 101 13.91 -2.01 -15.68
C ASP A 101 15.33 -2.34 -15.18
N LYS A 102 15.84 -3.53 -15.52
CA LYS A 102 17.20 -3.95 -15.14
C LYS A 102 18.30 -3.12 -15.82
N SER A 103 18.00 -2.48 -16.95
CA SER A 103 18.96 -1.67 -17.71
C SER A 103 19.13 -0.27 -17.10
N LYS A 104 18.06 0.22 -16.48
CA LYS A 104 18.06 1.44 -15.67
C LYS A 104 17.85 0.99 -14.24
N ARG A 105 18.92 0.61 -13.53
CA ARG A 105 18.88 0.67 -12.06
C ARG A 105 18.52 2.11 -11.72
N ALA A 106 17.23 2.37 -11.53
CA ALA A 106 16.73 3.72 -11.39
C ALA A 106 17.39 4.27 -10.13
N THR A 107 18.23 5.29 -10.30
CA THR A 107 18.91 5.95 -9.17
C THR A 107 17.90 6.43 -8.13
N HIS A 108 16.68 6.71 -8.58
CA HIS A 108 15.57 7.10 -7.74
C HIS A 108 14.29 6.33 -8.10
N VAL A 109 13.69 5.69 -7.10
CA VAL A 109 12.34 5.10 -7.19
C VAL A 109 11.35 6.05 -6.50
N PRO A 110 10.30 6.53 -7.19
CA PRO A 110 9.47 7.63 -6.73
C PRO A 110 8.39 7.21 -5.72
N TYR A 111 8.77 6.53 -4.63
CA TYR A 111 7.82 6.08 -3.62
C TYR A 111 7.03 7.24 -2.99
N ARG A 112 7.59 8.46 -3.00
CA ARG A 112 7.01 9.65 -2.35
C ARG A 112 5.84 10.29 -3.09
N ASP A 113 5.62 9.93 -4.35
CA ASP A 113 4.59 10.55 -5.21
C ASP A 113 3.16 10.28 -4.74
N SER A 114 2.95 9.24 -3.94
CA SER A 114 1.64 8.96 -3.33
C SER A 114 1.76 8.36 -1.93
N LYS A 115 0.70 8.50 -1.12
CA LYS A 115 0.62 7.81 0.18
C LYS A 115 0.65 6.29 0.02
N LEU A 116 0.03 5.78 -1.05
CA LEU A 116 -0.03 4.35 -1.37
C LEU A 116 1.37 3.76 -1.56
N THR A 117 2.17 4.39 -2.41
CA THR A 117 3.55 3.95 -2.70
C THR A 117 4.50 4.14 -1.51
N ARG A 118 4.26 5.12 -0.65
CA ARG A 118 5.02 5.27 0.62
C ARG A 118 4.71 4.15 1.61
N LEU A 119 3.45 3.76 1.72
CA LEU A 119 3.02 2.69 2.64
C LEU A 119 3.50 1.31 2.20
N LEU A 120 3.65 1.09 0.88
CA LEU A 120 4.09 -0.19 0.29
C LEU A 120 5.57 -0.21 -0.08
N GLN A 121 6.35 0.79 0.34
CA GLN A 121 7.75 0.93 -0.06
C GLN A 121 8.59 -0.29 0.34
N ASP A 122 8.45 -0.76 1.58
CA ASP A 122 9.11 -1.96 2.10
C ASP A 122 8.68 -3.22 1.33
N SER A 123 7.39 -3.32 1.02
CA SER A 123 6.82 -4.46 0.29
C SER A 123 7.27 -4.54 -1.17
N LEU A 124 7.53 -3.40 -1.82
CA LEU A 124 7.91 -3.31 -3.24
C LEU A 124 9.43 -3.28 -3.44
N GLY A 125 10.17 -2.64 -2.54
CA GLY A 125 11.62 -2.45 -2.61
C GLY A 125 12.44 -3.51 -1.88
N GLY A 126 11.82 -4.33 -1.04
CA GLY A 126 12.49 -5.30 -0.18
C GLY A 126 12.82 -4.74 1.21
N ASN A 127 13.35 -5.61 2.07
CA ASN A 127 13.87 -5.29 3.41
C ASN A 127 15.37 -5.03 3.37
#